data_AF-A0A7K1ECC0-F1
#
_entry.id   AF-A0A7K1ECC0-F1
#
_cell.length_a   1.000
_cell.length_b   1.000
_cell.length_c   1.000
_cell.angle_alpha   90.00
_cell.angle_beta   90.00
_cell.angle_gamma   90.00
#
_symmetry.space_group_name_H-M   'P 1'
#
loop_
_entity.id
_entity.type
_entity.pdbx_description
1 polymer ?
#
loop_
_entity_poly.entity_id
_entity_poly.type
_entity_poly.pdbx_seq_one_letter_code
_entity_poly.pdbx_strand_id
1 'polypeptide(L)' 'MVSSATPTSVADVVSGLAANGYLSDEGLATAIFLSLTMGRPLLLEGEPGVGKTEVAK' A
#
# COMPACT_ATOMS: atom_id res chain seq x y z
N MET A 1 -19.59 -4.28 -2.68
CA MET A 1 -19.11 -3.18 -3.54
C MET A 1 -18.24 -2.29 -2.66
N VAL A 2 -16.93 -2.55 -2.59
CA VAL A 2 -16.00 -1.73 -1.81
C VAL A 2 -15.69 -0.50 -2.65
N SER A 3 -16.08 0.68 -2.18
CA SER A 3 -15.76 1.95 -2.82
C SER A 3 -14.28 2.24 -2.56
N SER A 4 -13.42 2.12 -3.58
CA SER A 4 -12.00 2.47 -3.46
C SER A 4 -11.85 3.99 -3.42
N ALA A 5 -11.96 4.58 -2.23
CA ALA A 5 -11.56 5.96 -2.02
C ALA A 5 -10.04 6.05 -2.22
N THR A 6 -9.58 6.98 -3.06
CA THR A 6 -8.15 7.28 -3.19
C THR A 6 -7.64 7.75 -1.82
N PRO A 7 -6.59 7.12 -1.25
CA PRO A 7 -6.07 7.52 0.05
C PRO A 7 -5.58 8.97 -0.01
N THR A 8 -5.92 9.76 1.02
CA THR A 8 -5.54 11.19 1.12
C THR A 8 -4.39 11.42 2.08
N SER A 9 -4.00 10.40 2.83
CA SER A 9 -2.88 10.40 3.76
C SER A 9 -2.19 9.03 3.82
N VAL A 10 -0.99 8.99 4.41
CA VAL A 10 -0.28 7.74 4.69
C VAL A 10 -1.06 6.86 5.66
N ALA A 11 -1.77 7.45 6.63
CA ALA A 11 -2.61 6.70 7.59
C ALA A 11 -3.79 5.98 6.90
N ASP A 12 -4.35 6.58 5.84
CA ASP A 12 -5.39 5.94 5.03
C ASP A 12 -4.84 4.69 4.32
N VAL A 13 -3.60 4.76 3.84
CA VAL A 13 -2.92 3.61 3.21
C VAL A 13 -2.69 2.50 4.23
N VAL A 14 -2.14 2.82 5.42
CA VAL A 14 -1.94 1.83 6.48
C VAL A 14 -3.27 1.15 6.86
N SER A 15 -4.32 1.93 7.04
CA SER A 15 -5.64 1.42 7.43
C SER A 15 -6.26 0.56 6.33
N GLY A 16 -6.12 0.98 5.06
CA GLY A 16 -6.59 0.22 3.90
C GLY A 16 -5.85 -1.10 3.70
N LEU A 17 -4.53 -1.10 3.87
CA LEU A 17 -3.72 -2.32 3.83
C LEU A 17 -4.09 -3.26 4.98
N ALA A 18 -4.21 -2.75 6.21
CA ALA A 18 -4.61 -3.54 7.36
C ALA A 18 -6.00 -4.16 7.22
N ALA A 19 -6.96 -3.43 6.63
CA ALA A 19 -8.29 -3.94 6.33
C ALA A 19 -8.28 -5.12 5.34
N ASN A 20 -7.25 -5.21 4.49
CA ASN A 20 -7.03 -6.31 3.56
C ASN A 20 -6.05 -7.37 4.12
N GLY A 21 -5.75 -7.33 5.42
CA GLY A 21 -4.87 -8.29 6.08
C GLY A 21 -3.38 -8.04 5.83
N TYR A 22 -3.02 -6.89 5.28
CA TYR A 22 -1.63 -6.51 5.02
C TYR A 22 -1.12 -5.54 6.08
N LEU A 23 -0.14 -5.98 6.88
CA LEU A 23 0.53 -5.13 7.86
C LEU A 23 1.70 -4.40 7.18
N SER A 24 1.54 -3.11 6.92
CA SER A 24 2.61 -2.27 6.37
C SER A 24 3.31 -1.47 7.47
N ASP A 25 4.62 -1.30 7.34
CA ASP A 25 5.32 -0.24 8.06
C ASP A 25 5.05 1.15 7.43
N GLU A 26 5.49 2.20 8.13
CA GLU A 26 5.31 3.59 7.70
C GLU A 26 6.05 3.87 6.37
N GLY A 27 7.19 3.23 6.13
CA GLY A 27 7.98 3.41 4.92
C GLY A 27 7.26 2.92 3.67
N LEU A 28 6.72 1.70 3.73
CA LEU A 28 5.94 1.10 2.66
C LEU A 28 4.65 1.87 2.40
N ALA A 29 3.93 2.25 3.46
CA ALA A 29 2.72 3.05 3.33
C ALA A 29 2.98 4.42 2.67
N THR A 30 4.11 5.05 3.01
CA THR A 30 4.55 6.31 2.39
C THR A 30 4.89 6.11 0.91
N ALA A 31 5.64 5.06 0.57
CA ALA A 31 5.98 4.76 -0.82
C ALA A 31 4.72 4.50 -1.68
N ILE A 32 3.75 3.75 -1.15
CA ILE A 32 2.47 3.50 -1.82
C ILE A 32 1.69 4.81 -2.00
N PHE A 33 1.57 5.62 -0.94
CA PHE A 33 0.89 6.91 -1.01
C PHE A 33 1.48 7.83 -2.09
N LEU A 34 2.82 7.93 -2.15
CA LEU A 34 3.51 8.72 -3.18
C LEU A 34 3.30 8.15 -4.58
N SER A 35 3.35 6.83 -4.74
CA SER A 35 3.14 6.18 -6.04
C SER A 35 1.74 6.47 -6.61
N LEU A 36 0.71 6.39 -5.76
CA LEU A 36 -0.67 6.71 -6.08
C LEU A 36 -0.85 8.21 -6.39
N THR A 37 -0.25 9.08 -5.58
CA THR A 37 -0.34 10.54 -5.74
C THR A 37 0.35 11.01 -7.02
N MET A 38 1.48 10.41 -7.38
CA MET A 38 2.26 10.78 -8.56
C MET A 38 1.83 10.04 -9.82
N GLY A 39 0.95 9.04 -9.72
CA GLY A 39 0.58 8.16 -10.84
C GLY A 39 1.77 7.39 -11.41
N ARG A 40 2.74 7.01 -10.57
CA ARG A 40 3.98 6.34 -10.98
C ARG A 40 3.98 4.88 -10.49
N PRO A 41 4.42 3.91 -11.31
CA PRO A 41 4.56 2.53 -10.87
C PRO A 41 5.53 2.42 -9.69
N LEU A 42 5.20 1.56 -8.73
CA LEU A 42 6.05 1.23 -7.58
C LEU A 42 6.60 -0.19 -7.73
N LEU A 43 7.92 -0.32 -7.70
CA LEU A 43 8.60 -1.62 -7.60
C LEU A 43 8.86 -1.93 -6.13
N LEU A 44 8.41 -3.10 -5.66
CA LEU A 44 8.66 -3.57 -4.30
C LEU A 44 9.72 -4.67 -4.31
N GLU A 45 10.87 -4.42 -3.68
CA GLU A 45 11.99 -5.36 -3.55
C GLU A 45 12.12 -5.92 -2.12
N GLY A 46 12.84 -7.03 -1.92
CA GLY A 46 13.16 -7.67 -0.61
C GLY A 46 12.92 -9.19 -0.57
N GLU A 47 13.09 -9.82 0.58
CA GLU A 47 13.05 -11.28 0.71
C GLU A 47 11.69 -11.92 0.32
N PRO A 48 11.69 -13.16 -0.21
CA PRO A 48 10.48 -13.93 -0.43
C PRO A 48 9.68 -14.09 0.87
N GLY A 49 8.37 -13.84 0.84
CA GLY A 49 7.48 -14.05 2.00
C GLY A 49 7.07 -12.80 2.78
N VAL A 50 7.55 -11.60 2.44
CA VAL A 50 7.11 -10.33 3.07
C VAL A 50 5.82 -9.74 2.46
N GLY A 51 5.04 -10.58 1.78
CA GLY A 51 3.72 -10.24 1.25
C GLY A 51 3.69 -9.27 0.05
N LYS A 52 4.78 -9.16 -0.73
CA LYS A 52 4.87 -8.32 -1.95
C LYS A 52 3.74 -8.57 -2.96
N THR A 53 3.24 -9.80 -3.02
CA THR A 53 2.15 -10.21 -3.90
C THR A 53 0.77 -9.81 -3.36
N GLU A 54 0.61 -9.74 -2.04
CA GLU A 54 -0.67 -9.37 -1.42
C GLU A 54 -0.90 -7.85 -1.45
N VAL A 55 0.17 -7.02 -1.48
CA VAL A 55 0.05 -5.56 -1.67
C VAL A 55 -0.58 -5.18 -3.02
N ALA A 56 -0.46 -6.05 -4.03
CA ALA A 56 -0.96 -5.79 -5.36
C ALA A 56 -2.43 -6.23 -5.59
N LYS A 57 -3.05 -6.90 -4.61
CA LYS A 57 -4.46 -7.32 -4.66
C LYS A 57 -5.35 -6.31 -3.97
#